data_AF-D8IPS1-F1
#
_entry.id   AF-D8IPS1-F1
#
_cell.length_a   1.000
_cell.length_b   1.000
_cell.length_c   1.000
_cell.angle_alpha   90.00
_cell.angle_beta   90.00
_cell.angle_gamma   90.00
#
_symmetry.space_group_name_H-M   'P 1'
#
loop_
_entity.id
_entity.type
_entity.pdbx_description
1 polymer ?
#
loop_
_entity_poly.entity_id
_entity_poly.type
_entity_poly.pdbx_seq_one_letter_code
_entity_poly.pdbx_strand_id
1 'polypeptide(L)'
;MLEAVWEKIVDRYVQEIRALGNKAEQGELVGDLVRKKVRKCLIEMHASGAEPEDIRAIFGSLEIQARVPCPVSEPRLFQLLTAARAHAEFLLFIEENRKSCARSDGKGEDLGPFH
;
A
#
# COMPACT_ATOMS: atom_id res chain seq x y z
N MET A 1 -0.85 -17.10 11.38
CA MET A 1 -0.08 -17.67 10.26
C MET A 1 -0.10 -16.78 9.03
N LEU A 2 -1.24 -16.19 8.64
CA LEU A 2 -1.34 -15.29 7.47
C LEU A 2 -0.55 -13.98 7.64
N GLU A 3 -0.55 -13.40 8.84
CA GLU A 3 0.24 -12.20 9.16
C GLU A 3 1.73 -12.36 8.82
N ALA A 4 2.35 -13.49 9.21
CA ALA A 4 3.74 -13.80 8.89
C ALA A 4 4.02 -13.98 7.37
N VAL A 5 2.99 -14.31 6.58
CA VAL A 5 3.10 -14.35 5.11
C VAL A 5 3.09 -12.93 4.57
N TRP A 6 2.19 -12.08 5.06
CA TRP A 6 2.06 -10.70 4.65
C TRP A 6 3.28 -9.85 5.05
N GLU A 7 3.83 -10.05 6.25
CA GLU A 7 5.10 -9.46 6.68
C GLU A 7 6.23 -9.80 5.70
N LYS A 8 6.36 -11.07 5.29
CA LYS A 8 7.38 -11.48 4.31
C LYS A 8 7.19 -10.82 2.93
N ILE A 9 5.94 -10.66 2.49
CA ILE A 9 5.63 -9.95 1.25
C ILE A 9 6.12 -8.51 1.38
N VAL A 10 5.71 -7.81 2.43
CA VAL A 10 6.06 -6.41 2.66
C VAL A 10 7.57 -6.23 2.83
N ASP A 11 8.24 -7.05 3.62
CA ASP A 11 9.69 -7.02 3.83
C ASP A 11 10.46 -7.12 2.51
N ARG A 12 10.03 -8.02 1.61
CA ARG A 12 10.63 -8.14 0.29
C ARG A 12 10.52 -6.84 -0.50
N TYR A 13 9.34 -6.21 -0.51
CA TYR A 13 9.15 -4.92 -1.19
C TYR A 13 9.92 -3.77 -0.52
N VAL A 14 10.07 -3.79 0.81
CA VAL A 14 10.90 -2.82 1.55
C VAL A 14 12.37 -2.94 1.15
N GLN A 15 12.91 -4.16 1.06
CA GLN A 15 14.28 -4.38 0.59
C GLN A 15 14.47 -3.91 -0.86
N GLU A 16 13.47 -4.13 -1.72
CA GLU A 16 13.50 -3.60 -3.09
C GLU A 16 13.49 -2.06 -3.12
N ILE A 17 12.66 -1.41 -2.28
CA ILE A 17 12.62 0.07 -2.16
C ILE A 17 13.96 0.60 -1.64
N ARG A 18 14.59 -0.06 -0.67
CA ARG A 18 15.92 0.28 -0.19
C ARG A 18 16.97 0.17 -1.30
N ALA A 19 16.95 -0.93 -2.06
CA ALA A 19 17.86 -1.11 -3.19
C ALA A 19 17.66 -0.03 -4.26
N LEU A 20 16.43 0.44 -4.49
CA LEU A 20 16.13 1.56 -5.39
C LEU A 20 16.70 2.89 -4.87
N GLY A 21 16.56 3.17 -3.57
CA GLY A 21 17.15 4.33 -2.92
C GLY A 21 18.67 4.39 -3.07
N ASN A 22 19.33 3.24 -3.04
CA ASN A 22 20.80 3.12 -3.16
C ASN A 22 21.29 3.19 -4.61
N LYS A 23 20.46 2.78 -5.58
CA LYS A 23 20.80 2.78 -7.02
C LYS A 23 20.39 4.05 -7.76
N ALA A 24 19.69 4.96 -7.09
CA ALA A 24 19.19 6.18 -7.68
C ALA A 24 20.31 7.23 -7.87
N GLU A 25 21.21 6.93 -8.80
CA GLU A 25 22.13 7.87 -9.46
C GLU A 25 21.67 8.18 -10.90
N GLN A 26 20.64 7.52 -11.43
CA GLN A 26 20.26 7.62 -12.84
C GLN A 26 18.76 7.81 -13.05
N GLY A 27 18.36 9.03 -13.45
CA GLY A 27 17.33 9.34 -14.45
C GLY A 27 15.86 8.89 -14.28
N GLU A 28 15.56 7.85 -13.52
CA GLU A 28 14.20 7.41 -13.20
C GLU A 28 13.74 8.09 -11.91
N LEU A 29 12.55 8.69 -11.93
CA LEU A 29 11.95 9.30 -10.73
C LEU A 29 11.71 8.19 -9.71
N VAL A 30 12.58 8.09 -8.70
CA VAL A 30 12.54 7.09 -7.62
C VAL A 30 11.12 6.95 -7.03
N GLY A 31 10.36 8.04 -6.97
CA GLY A 31 8.96 8.04 -6.53
C GLY A 31 8.04 7.16 -7.39
N ASP A 32 8.18 7.13 -8.71
CA ASP A 32 7.35 6.28 -9.59
C ASP A 32 7.65 4.80 -9.42
N LEU A 33 8.92 4.47 -9.23
CA LEU A 33 9.34 3.10 -8.92
C LEU A 33 8.76 2.66 -7.58
N VAL A 34 8.83 3.49 -6.54
CA VAL A 34 8.20 3.21 -5.24
C VAL A 34 6.70 2.99 -5.40
N ARG A 35 5.98 3.88 -6.10
CA ARG A 35 4.54 3.71 -6.37
C ARG A 35 4.22 2.41 -7.09
N LYS A 36 5.07 1.99 -8.05
CA LYS A 36 4.92 0.71 -8.77
C LYS A 36 5.14 -0.49 -7.84
N LYS A 37 6.13 -0.42 -6.95
CA LYS A 37 6.39 -1.48 -5.94
C LYS A 37 5.25 -1.61 -4.95
N VAL A 38 4.75 -0.49 -4.42
CA VAL A 38 3.59 -0.48 -3.50
C VAL A 38 2.36 -1.09 -4.14
N ARG A 39 2.02 -0.72 -5.38
CA ARG A 39 0.88 -1.35 -6.09
C ARG A 39 1.00 -2.86 -6.18
N LYS A 40 2.17 -3.38 -6.53
CA LYS A 40 2.42 -4.83 -6.61
C LYS A 40 2.30 -5.50 -5.25
N CYS A 41 2.83 -4.87 -4.21
CA CYS A 41 2.71 -5.35 -2.83
C CYS A 41 1.24 -5.52 -2.43
N LEU A 42 0.42 -4.49 -2.64
CA LEU A 42 -1.01 -4.54 -2.30
C LEU A 42 -1.76 -5.64 -3.06
N ILE A 43 -1.51 -5.78 -4.37
CA ILE A 43 -2.13 -6.83 -5.19
C ILE A 43 -1.81 -8.21 -4.62
N GLU A 44 -0.56 -8.45 -4.24
CA GLU A 44 -0.11 -9.74 -3.71
C GLU A 44 -0.64 -10.02 -2.30
N MET A 45 -0.70 -9.00 -1.45
CA MET A 45 -1.31 -9.11 -0.13
C MET A 45 -2.81 -9.43 -0.24
N HIS A 46 -3.54 -8.74 -1.10
CA HIS A 46 -4.96 -9.06 -1.35
C HIS A 46 -5.15 -10.45 -1.95
N ALA A 47 -4.30 -10.87 -2.90
CA ALA A 47 -4.33 -12.22 -3.44
C ALA A 47 -4.03 -13.29 -2.38
N SER A 48 -3.33 -12.92 -1.31
CA SER A 48 -3.05 -13.75 -0.13
C SER A 48 -4.11 -13.60 0.97
N GLY A 49 -5.22 -12.91 0.70
CA GLY A 49 -6.36 -12.76 1.60
C GLY A 49 -6.25 -11.61 2.61
N ALA A 50 -5.30 -10.69 2.47
CA ALA A 50 -5.20 -9.54 3.36
C ALA A 50 -6.35 -8.54 3.13
N GLU A 51 -6.97 -8.08 4.21
CA GLU A 51 -7.96 -7.01 4.16
C GLU A 51 -7.29 -5.63 4.30
N PRO A 52 -7.99 -4.53 3.92
CA PRO A 52 -7.44 -3.18 4.04
C PRO A 52 -6.93 -2.82 5.44
N GLU A 53 -7.55 -3.35 6.50
CA GLU A 53 -7.13 -3.12 7.89
C GLU A 53 -5.79 -3.82 8.20
N ASP A 54 -5.61 -5.06 7.75
CA ASP A 54 -4.35 -5.80 7.90
C ASP A 54 -3.19 -5.08 7.20
N ILE A 55 -3.45 -4.59 5.98
CA ILE A 55 -2.46 -3.87 5.19
C ILE A 55 -2.04 -2.58 5.91
N ARG A 56 -3.00 -1.82 6.48
CA ARG A 56 -2.71 -0.62 7.27
C ARG A 56 -1.88 -0.95 8.50
N ALA A 57 -2.20 -2.02 9.22
CA ALA A 57 -1.45 -2.44 10.40
C ALA A 57 0.01 -2.76 10.06
N ILE A 58 0.23 -3.54 8.99
CA ILE A 58 1.58 -3.93 8.56
C ILE A 58 2.36 -2.73 8.03
N PHE A 59 1.78 -1.89 7.17
CA PHE A 59 2.49 -0.70 6.68
C PHE A 59 2.73 0.35 7.79
N GLY A 60 1.86 0.41 8.79
CA GLY A 60 2.05 1.26 9.97
C GLY A 60 3.23 0.82 10.83
N SER A 61 3.50 -0.49 10.93
CA SER A 61 4.64 -1.03 11.68
C SER A 61 5.99 -0.76 10.99
N LEU A 62 6.01 -0.64 9.66
CA LEU A 62 7.24 -0.35 8.89
C LEU A 62 7.88 0.99 9.26
N GLU A 63 7.08 2.05 9.44
CA GLU A 63 7.61 3.35 9.85
C GLU A 63 8.17 3.32 11.27
N ILE A 64 7.57 2.50 12.15
CA ILE A 64 8.06 2.28 13.52
C ILE A 64 9.43 1.58 13.45
N GLN A 65 9.56 0.54 12.64
CA GLN A 65 10.83 -0.17 12.44
C GLN A 65 11.91 0.72 11.80
N ALA A 66 11.55 1.58 10.85
CA ALA A 66 12.47 2.53 10.23
C ALA A 66 12.89 3.68 11.17
N ARG A 67 12.10 3.98 12.20
CA ARG A 67 12.40 4.97 13.24
C ARG A 67 13.26 4.45 14.39
N VAL A 68 13.39 3.12 14.55
CA VAL A 68 14.30 2.56 15.56
C VAL A 68 15.71 3.09 15.27
N PRO A 69 16.38 3.74 16.24
CA PRO A 69 17.66 4.38 16.02
C PRO A 69 18.73 3.32 15.77
N CYS A 70 18.87 2.94 14.51
CA CYS A 70 20.02 2.24 13.99
C CYS A 70 21.10 3.30 13.72
N PRO A 71 22.39 3.07 14.04
CA PRO A 71 23.46 4.06 13.83
C PRO A 71 23.66 4.49 12.35
N VAL A 72 22.90 3.90 11.42
CA VAL A 72 22.89 4.20 9.99
C VAL A 72 21.45 4.52 9.53
N SER A 73 20.75 5.42 10.22
CA SER A 73 19.44 5.91 9.75
C SER A 73 19.61 6.69 8.45
N GLU A 74 19.44 6.02 7.31
CA GLU A 74 19.48 6.64 5.98
C GLU A 74 18.24 7.53 5.79
N PRO A 75 18.38 8.87 5.80
CA PRO A 75 17.23 9.79 5.73
C PRO A 75 16.39 9.59 4.46
N ARG A 76 17.06 9.16 3.37
CA ARG A 76 16.45 8.85 2.09
C ARG A 76 15.55 7.62 2.17
N LEU A 77 15.98 6.56 2.85
CA LEU A 77 15.16 5.36 3.01
C LEU A 77 13.89 5.69 3.80
N PHE A 78 14.02 6.44 4.89
CA PHE A 78 12.88 6.88 5.69
C PHE A 78 11.85 7.63 4.83
N GLN A 79 12.30 8.59 4.00
CA GLN A 79 11.43 9.32 3.08
C GLN A 79 10.73 8.41 2.07
N LEU A 80 11.45 7.43 1.50
CA LEU A 80 10.87 6.48 0.55
C LEU A 80 9.84 5.56 1.19
N LEU A 81 10.05 5.14 2.45
CA LEU A 81 9.09 4.33 3.20
C LEU A 81 7.84 5.14 3.58
N THR A 82 7.99 6.39 3.99
CA THR A 82 6.85 7.29 4.22
C THR A 82 6.06 7.54 2.94
N ALA A 83 6.74 7.77 1.81
CA ALA A 83 6.07 7.90 0.52
C ALA A 83 5.36 6.60 0.11
N ALA A 84 5.96 5.44 0.40
CA ALA A 84 5.36 4.14 0.13
C ALA A 84 4.07 3.92 0.95
N ARG A 85 4.12 4.26 2.25
CA ARG A 85 2.96 4.19 3.15
C ARG A 85 1.83 5.11 2.70
N ALA A 86 2.13 6.39 2.44
CA ALA A 86 1.12 7.35 1.99
C ALA A 86 0.45 6.91 0.68
N HIS A 87 1.21 6.33 -0.25
CA HIS A 87 0.66 5.79 -1.49
C HIS A 87 -0.20 4.55 -1.26
N ALA A 88 0.14 3.69 -0.29
CA ALA A 88 -0.69 2.55 0.09
C ALA A 88 -2.03 3.02 0.67
N GLU A 89 -2.00 3.97 1.61
CA GLU A 89 -3.21 4.56 2.20
C GLU A 89 -4.11 5.20 1.13
N PHE A 90 -3.53 5.92 0.18
CA PHE A 90 -4.26 6.51 -0.95
C PHE A 90 -4.98 5.47 -1.81
N LEU A 91 -4.31 4.35 -2.11
CA LEU A 91 -4.90 3.29 -2.93
C LEU A 91 -6.05 2.57 -2.20
N LEU A 92 -5.87 2.28 -0.92
CA LEU A 92 -6.93 1.69 -0.08
C LEU A 92 -8.13 2.63 0.01
N PHE A 93 -7.90 3.94 0.17
CA PHE A 93 -8.96 4.94 0.17
C PHE A 93 -9.75 4.96 -1.15
N ILE A 94 -9.07 4.90 -2.30
CA ILE A 94 -9.75 4.82 -3.61
C ILE A 94 -10.58 3.54 -3.70
N GLU A 95 -10.05 2.41 -3.25
CA GLU A 95 -10.76 1.13 -3.28
C GLU A 95 -12.05 1.18 -2.45
N GLU A 96 -11.98 1.70 -1.23
CA GLU A 96 -13.13 1.86 -0.33
C GLU A 96 -14.20 2.81 -0.89
N ASN A 97 -13.78 3.91 -1.50
CA ASN A 97 -14.72 4.85 -2.13
C ASN A 97 -15.37 4.28 -3.39
N ARG A 98 -14.63 3.52 -4.20
CA ARG A 98 -15.21 2.81 -5.35
C ARG A 98 -16.26 1.78 -4.93
N LYS A 99 -15.99 1.03 -3.84
CA LYS A 99 -16.98 0.10 -3.25
C LYS A 99 -18.22 0.83 -2.74
N SER A 100 -18.04 2.02 -2.15
CA SER A 100 -19.13 2.85 -1.63
C SER A 100 -20.01 3.42 -2.75
N CYS A 101 -19.44 3.88 -3.86
CA CYS A 101 -20.20 4.33 -5.03
C CYS A 101 -20.97 3.18 -5.70
N ALA A 102 -20.37 2.00 -5.85
CA ALA A 102 -21.04 0.84 -6.47
C ALA A 102 -22.25 0.32 -5.66
N ARG A 103 -22.31 0.58 -4.36
CA ARG A 103 -23.47 0.24 -3.50
C ARG A 103 -24.65 1.23 -3.62
N SER A 104 -24.42 2.42 -4.18
CA SER A 104 -25.43 3.48 -4.28
C SER A 104 -26.40 3.30 -5.47
N ASP A 105 -26.04 2.52 -6.49
CA ASP A 105 -26.84 2.34 -7.71
C ASP A 105 -27.96 1.28 -7.58
N GLY A 106 -28.15 0.69 -6.40
CA GLY A 106 -29.10 -0.42 -6.18
C GLY A 106 -30.50 -0.04 -5.70
N LYS A 107 -30.95 1.22 -5.84
CA LYS A 107 -32.27 1.64 -5.31
C LYS A 107 -33.02 2.64 -6.19
N GLY A 108 -33.38 2.18 -7.38
CA GLY A 108 -34.45 2.68 -8.25
C GLY A 108 -34.63 1.61 -9.31
N GLU A 109 -35.80 1.04 -9.60
CA GLU A 109 -37.14 1.60 -9.67
C GLU A 109 -38.15 0.48 -9.36
N ASP A 110 -39.06 0.71 -8.41
CA ASP A 110 -40.36 0.01 -8.37
C ASP A 110 -41.41 1.10 -8.60
N LEU A 111 -41.61 1.46 -9.87
CA LEU A 111 -42.76 2.23 -10.31
C LEU A 111 -43.85 1.21 -10.64
N GLY A 112 -44.82 1.12 -9.75
CA GLY A 112 -45.94 0.19 -9.82
C GLY A 112 -46.76 0.29 -11.11
N PRO A 113 -47.60 -0.71 -11.40
CA PRO A 113 -48.29 -0.80 -12.67
C PRO A 113 -49.49 0.16 -12.68
N PHE A 114 -49.41 1.18 -13.52
CA PHE A 114 -50.59 1.83 -14.07
C PHE A 114 -50.71 1.44 -15.54
N HIS A 115 -51.48 0.39 -15.83
CA HIS A 115 -52.51 0.32 -16.88
C HIS A 115 -53.18 -1.05 -16.93
#